data_AF-A0A377TZN4-F1
#
_entry.id   AF-A0A377TZN4-F1
#
_cell.length_a   1.000
_cell.length_b   1.000
_cell.length_c   1.000
_cell.angle_alpha   90.00
_cell.angle_beta   90.00
_cell.angle_gamma   90.00
#
_symmetry.space_group_name_H-M   'P 1'
#
loop_
_entity.id
_entity.type
_entity.pdbx_description
1 polymer ?
#
loop_
_entity_poly.entity_id
_entity_poly.type
_entity_poly.pdbx_seq_one_letter_code
_entity_poly.pdbx_strand_id
1 'polypeptide(L)' 'MSLNIHVIKDKILSENWFVLRNMTYELTRADGSVVRHKREVYDRGNGATVLLYNRHTADGGPGASVPCRHLGQWQS' A
#
# COMPACT_ATOMS: atom_id res chain seq x y z
N MET A 1 11.76 -11.38 18.55
CA MET A 1 11.75 -12.82 18.23
C MET A 1 10.79 -13.03 17.08
N SER A 2 11.19 -13.74 16.01
CA SER A 2 10.23 -14.18 14.99
C SER A 2 9.43 -15.37 15.52
N LEU A 3 8.14 -15.45 15.18
CA LEU A 3 7.35 -16.64 15.44
C LEU A 3 7.91 -17.81 14.62
N ASN A 4 7.91 -19.01 15.19
CA ASN A 4 8.27 -20.21 14.44
C ASN A 4 7.08 -20.63 13.56
N ILE A 5 7.30 -20.63 12.25
CA ILE A 5 6.28 -20.89 11.23
C ILE A 5 6.83 -21.97 10.32
N HIS A 6 6.08 -23.07 10.18
CA HIS A 6 6.41 -24.16 9.28
C HIS A 6 5.32 -24.32 8.22
N VAL A 7 5.68 -24.22 6.93
CA VAL A 7 4.75 -24.41 5.81
C VAL A 7 4.61 -25.89 5.50
N ILE A 8 3.38 -26.38 5.48
CA ILE A 8 3.09 -27.82 5.36
C ILE A 8 2.53 -28.14 3.98
N LYS A 9 1.73 -27.22 3.44
CA LYS A 9 1.11 -27.38 2.13
C LYS A 9 0.91 -26.04 1.47
N ASP A 10 1.33 -25.98 0.21
CA ASP A 10 0.96 -24.94 -0.74
C ASP A 10 0.14 -25.61 -1.83
N LYS A 11 -1.13 -25.21 -1.97
CA LYS A 11 -1.99 -25.68 -3.06
C LYS A 11 -2.47 -24.47 -3.85
N ILE A 12 -2.16 -24.46 -5.13
CA ILE A 12 -2.75 -23.54 -6.08
C ILE A 12 -4.26 -23.85 -6.24
N LEU A 13 -5.08 -22.82 -6.09
CA LEU A 13 -6.52 -22.86 -6.34
C LEU A 13 -6.89 -22.27 -7.70
N SER A 14 -6.16 -21.25 -8.17
CA SER A 14 -6.35 -20.62 -9.48
C SER A 14 -5.06 -19.94 -9.93
N GLU A 15 -4.73 -20.05 -11.21
CA GLU A 15 -3.57 -19.42 -11.89
C GLU A 15 -4.03 -18.78 -13.19
N ASN A 16 -4.84 -17.75 -13.06
CA ASN A 16 -5.26 -16.96 -14.22
C ASN A 16 -4.32 -15.77 -14.33
N TRP A 17 -4.84 -14.56 -14.09
CA TRP A 17 -4.04 -13.33 -14.12
C TRP A 17 -3.16 -13.15 -12.89
N PHE A 18 -3.61 -13.70 -11.76
CA PHE A 18 -2.95 -13.69 -10.46
C PHE A 18 -3.08 -15.07 -9.82
N VAL A 19 -2.21 -15.37 -8.86
CA VAL A 19 -2.18 -16.70 -8.24
C VAL A 19 -2.96 -16.67 -6.93
N LEU A 20 -3.98 -17.54 -6.83
CA LEU A 20 -4.69 -17.82 -5.59
C LEU A 20 -4.16 -19.13 -5.01
N ARG A 21 -3.65 -19.11 -3.78
CA ARG A 21 -3.11 -20.26 -3.06
C ARG A 21 -3.92 -20.56 -1.81
N ASN A 22 -4.10 -21.82 -1.48
CA ASN A 22 -4.54 -22.27 -0.17
C ASN A 22 -3.32 -22.79 0.60
N MET A 23 -2.80 -21.98 1.50
CA MET A 23 -1.63 -22.30 2.30
C MET A 23 -2.06 -22.91 3.63
N THR A 24 -1.44 -24.04 3.96
CA THR A 24 -1.55 -24.67 5.28
C THR A 24 -0.20 -24.57 5.98
N TYR A 25 -0.18 -23.97 7.17
CA TYR A 25 1.02 -23.80 7.97
C TYR A 25 0.75 -24.10 9.44
N GLU A 26 1.81 -24.42 10.16
CA GLU A 26 1.82 -24.59 11.60
C GLU A 26 2.55 -23.40 12.24
N LEU A 27 1.96 -22.90 13.31
CA LEU A 27 2.48 -21.79 14.11
C LEU A 27 2.75 -22.30 15.52
N THR A 28 3.99 -22.19 15.97
CA THR A 28 4.34 -22.43 17.38
C THR A 28 4.04 -21.17 18.18
N ARG A 29 3.13 -21.27 19.15
CA ARG A 29 2.80 -20.20 20.07
C ARG A 29 3.87 -20.05 21.14
N ALA A 30 3.79 -18.95 21.90
CA ALA A 30 4.71 -18.66 22.99
C ALA A 30 4.67 -19.72 24.11
N ASP A 31 3.55 -20.43 24.28
CA ASP A 31 3.38 -21.54 25.23
C ASP A 31 3.93 -22.88 24.71
N GLY A 32 4.55 -22.90 23.53
CA GLY A 32 5.05 -24.11 22.88
C GLY A 32 3.98 -24.94 22.17
N SER A 33 2.69 -24.57 22.27
CA SER A 33 1.63 -25.25 21.52
C SER A 33 1.76 -24.98 20.03
N VAL A 34 1.53 -26.00 19.21
CA VAL A 34 1.55 -25.89 17.75
C VAL A 34 0.12 -25.86 17.24
N VAL A 35 -0.22 -24.84 16.45
CA VAL A 35 -1.54 -24.75 15.81
C VAL A 35 -1.44 -24.66 14.32
N ARG A 36 -2.32 -25.43 13.68
CA ARG A 36 -2.44 -25.51 12.24
C ARG A 36 -3.48 -24.53 11.72
N HIS A 37 -3.08 -23.73 10.75
CA HIS A 37 -3.93 -22.77 10.07
C HIS A 37 -4.05 -23.11 8.59
N LYS A 38 -5.20 -22.78 8.02
CA LYS A 38 -5.45 -22.75 6.57
C LYS A 38 -5.85 -21.33 6.19
N ARG A 39 -5.24 -20.78 5.14
CA ARG A 39 -5.50 -19.43 4.64
C ARG A 39 -5.47 -19.43 3.13
N GLU A 40 -6.41 -18.71 2.54
CA GLU A 40 -6.34 -18.36 1.13
C GLU A 40 -5.51 -17.09 0.98
N VAL A 41 -4.49 -17.16 0.12
CA VAL A 41 -3.52 -16.11 -0.13
C VAL A 41 -3.62 -15.75 -1.60
N TYR A 42 -3.94 -14.48 -1.87
CA TYR A 42 -4.07 -13.98 -3.23
C TYR A 42 -2.87 -13.10 -3.58
N ASP A 43 -1.99 -13.63 -4.43
CA ASP A 43 -0.75 -13.00 -4.83
C ASP A 43 -0.97 -12.11 -6.06
N ARG A 44 -1.01 -10.79 -5.82
CA ARG A 44 -1.16 -9.74 -6.84
C ARG A 44 0.15 -9.09 -7.26
N GLY A 45 1.29 -9.55 -6.72
CA GLY A 45 2.55 -8.82 -6.79
C GLY A 45 2.56 -7.55 -5.91
N ASN A 46 3.60 -6.74 -6.10
CA ASN A 46 3.84 -5.52 -5.32
C ASN A 46 3.39 -4.26 -6.07
N GLY A 47 2.98 -3.24 -5.33
CA GLY A 47 2.61 -1.93 -5.88
C GLY A 47 3.41 -0.78 -5.24
N ALA A 48 3.40 0.38 -5.90
CA ALA A 48 3.94 1.62 -5.37
C ALA A 48 2.83 2.69 -5.35
N THR A 49 2.83 3.56 -4.35
CA THR A 49 1.89 4.68 -4.22
C THR A 49 2.65 5.96 -3.90
N VAL A 50 2.15 7.09 -4.39
CA VAL A 50 2.72 8.43 -4.13
C VAL A 50 1.62 9.35 -3.64
N LEU A 51 1.88 10.05 -2.53
CA LEU A 51 1.00 11.12 -2.04
C LEU A 51 1.60 12.46 -2.43
N LEU A 52 0.96 13.13 -3.39
CA LEU A 52 1.28 14.51 -3.71
C LEU A 52 0.63 15.42 -2.67
N TYR A 53 1.40 16.31 -2.06
CA TYR A 53 0.88 17.31 -1.15
C TYR A 53 1.51 18.67 -1.43
N ASN A 54 0.71 19.71 -1.26
CA ASN A 54 1.15 21.09 -1.36
C ASN A 54 1.02 21.75 0.02
N ARG A 55 2.12 22.27 0.56
CA ARG A 55 2.16 22.96 1.85
C ARG A 55 1.81 24.44 1.77
N HIS A 56 1.36 24.94 0.62
CA HIS A 56 0.96 26.33 0.52
C HIS A 56 -0.26 26.57 1.41
N THR A 57 -0.02 26.97 2.66
CA THR A 57 -0.99 27.67 3.45
C THR A 57 -1.30 28.94 2.68
N ALA A 58 -2.50 29.03 2.12
CA ALA A 58 -3.11 30.32 1.86
C ALA A 58 -3.46 30.95 3.22
N ASP A 59 -2.47 31.10 4.10
CA ASP A 59 -2.55 32.02 5.20
C ASP A 59 -2.31 33.38 4.53
N GLY A 60 -3.40 33.90 3.98
CA GLY A 60 -3.50 35.33 3.80
C GLY A 60 -3.25 35.97 5.15
N GLY A 61 -2.02 36.42 5.38
CA GLY A 61 -1.88 37.77 5.90
C GLY A 61 -2.69 38.67 4.96
N PRO A 62 -3.52 39.60 5.49
CA PRO A 62 -4.27 40.51 4.64
C PRO A 62 -3.28 41.36 3.83
N GLY A 63 -2.96 40.95 2.59
CA GLY A 63 -2.01 41.68 1.75
C GLY A 63 -1.20 40.91 0.71
N ALA A 64 -1.22 39.58 0.64
CA ALA A 64 -0.49 38.88 -0.43
C ALA A 64 -1.32 38.80 -1.72
N SER A 65 -1.34 39.90 -2.46
CA SER A 65 -1.81 39.97 -3.84
C SER A 65 -1.11 38.91 -4.69
N VAL A 66 -1.87 37.94 -5.20
CA VAL A 66 -1.46 37.17 -6.38
C VAL A 66 -1.25 38.19 -7.49
N PRO A 67 -0.03 38.41 -8.02
CA PRO A 67 0.11 39.30 -9.16
C PRO A 67 -0.54 38.58 -10.35
N CYS A 68 -1.80 38.95 -10.61
CA CYS A 68 -2.47 38.72 -11.86
C CYS A 68 -1.60 39.42 -12.92
N ARG A 69 -0.71 38.67 -13.58
CA ARG A 69 0.04 39.18 -14.73
C ARG A 69 -0.97 39.49 -15.82
N HIS A 70 -1.41 40.73 -15.82
CA HIS A 70 -2.20 41.35 -16.86
C HIS A 70 -1.33 41.34 -18.13
N LEU A 71 -1.67 40.46 -19.06
CA LEU A 71 -1.16 40.48 -20.43
C LEU A 71 -1.82 41.65 -21.15
N GLY A 72 -1.29 42.85 -20.91
CA GLY A 72 -1.58 44.07 -21.66
C GLY A 72 -0.34 44.50 -22.42
N GLN A 73 -0.17 44.00 -23.64
CA GLN A 73 0.66 44.65 -24.66
C GLN A 73 -0.24 44.94 -25.86
N TRP A 74 -0.84 46.13 -25.86
CA TRP A 74 -1.24 46.82 -27.08
C TRP A 74 -0.20 47.91 -27.32
N GLN A 75 0.64 47.73 -28.33
CA GLN A 75 1.47 48.80 -28.90
C GLN A 75 0.67 49.50 -30.01
N SER A 76 0.91 50.80 -30.12
CA SER A 76 0.33 51.80 -31.01
C SER A 76 0.35 51.45 -32.49
#